data_AF-A0A2P9AKG5-F1
#
_entry.id   AF-A0A2P9AKG5-F1
#
_cell.length_a   1.000
_cell.length_b   1.000
_cell.length_c   1.000
_cell.angle_alpha   90.00
_cell.angle_beta   90.00
_cell.angle_gamma   90.00
#
_symmetry.space_group_name_H-M   'P 1'
#
loop_
_entity.id
_entity.type
_entity.pdbx_description
1 polymer ?
#
loop_
_entity_poly.entity_id
_entity_poly.type
_entity_poly.pdbx_seq_one_letter_code
_entity_poly.pdbx_strand_id
1 'polypeptide(L)' 'MNAVVRKAMEKGDAPEIVAETVLKAATDPAPKRRYAAGKMARQVSFLRRFVPASAFDKSLRKQNGLPV' A
#
# COMPACT_ATOMS: atom_id res chain seq x y z
N MET A 1 -11.36 -13.99 11.26
CA MET A 1 -10.35 -13.20 10.51
C MET A 1 -9.33 -14.15 9.91
N ASN A 2 -9.13 -14.15 8.59
CA ASN A 2 -8.22 -15.10 7.94
C ASN A 2 -6.75 -14.77 8.27
N ALA A 3 -5.88 -15.79 8.34
CA ALA A 3 -4.49 -15.67 8.81
C ALA A 3 -3.68 -14.60 8.06
N VAL A 4 -3.96 -14.41 6.77
CA VAL A 4 -3.34 -13.37 5.93
C VAL A 4 -3.62 -11.96 6.47
N VAL A 5 -4.87 -11.67 6.82
CA VAL A 5 -5.27 -10.35 7.31
C VAL A 5 -4.67 -10.07 8.69
N ARG A 6 -4.61 -11.09 9.56
CA ARG A 6 -3.96 -10.95 10.88
C ARG A 6 -2.48 -10.58 10.75
N LYS A 7 -1.73 -11.31 9.92
CA LYS A 7 -0.31 -11.03 9.64
C LYS A 7 -0.09 -9.65 9.02
N ALA A 8 -1.03 -9.18 8.20
CA ALA A 8 -0.97 -7.84 7.62
C ALA A 8 -1.15 -6.76 8.70
N MET A 9 -2.07 -6.97 9.67
CA MET A 9 -2.24 -6.04 10.78
C MET A 9 -1.04 -6.00 11.73
N GLU A 10 -0.42 -7.15 12.01
CA GLU A 10 0.81 -7.22 12.83
C GLU A 10 1.98 -6.43 12.23
N LYS A 11 2.02 -6.31 10.89
CA LYS A 11 3.04 -5.57 10.15
C LYS A 11 2.57 -4.20 9.67
N GLY A 12 1.42 -3.73 10.16
CA GLY A 12 0.86 -2.44 9.77
C GLY A 12 1.80 -1.28 10.09
N ASP A 13 1.72 -0.21 9.30
CA ASP A 13 2.41 1.04 9.63
C ASP A 13 1.84 1.63 10.93
N ALA A 14 2.68 2.36 11.66
CA ALA A 14 2.29 3.07 12.87
C ALA A 14 1.19 4.11 12.55
N PRO A 15 0.22 4.33 13.46
CA PRO A 15 -0.91 5.22 13.21
C PRO A 15 -0.49 6.67 12.91
N GLU A 16 0.64 7.12 13.43
CA GLU A 16 1.22 8.45 13.20
C GLU A 16 1.51 8.68 11.71
N ILE A 17 1.95 7.64 10.99
CA ILE A 17 2.24 7.72 9.56
C ILE A 17 0.97 7.99 8.76
N VAL A 18 -0.15 7.38 9.18
CA VAL A 18 -1.45 7.60 8.56
C VAL A 18 -1.93 9.03 8.87
N ALA A 19 -1.82 9.46 10.12
CA ALA A 19 -2.20 10.82 10.54
C ALA A 19 -1.42 11.90 9.77
N GLU A 20 -0.10 11.76 9.62
CA GLU A 20 0.73 12.67 8.83
C GLU A 20 0.28 12.70 7.36
N THR A 21 -0.05 11.54 6.79
CA THR A 21 -0.51 11.44 5.40
C THR A 21 -1.87 12.12 5.21
N VAL A 22 -2.77 12.00 6.18
CA VAL A 22 -4.08 12.69 6.16
C VAL A 22 -3.91 14.19 6.30
N LEU A 23 -3.08 14.65 7.23
CA LEU A 23 -2.76 16.07 7.40
C LEU A 23 -2.18 16.65 6.11
N LYS A 24 -1.23 15.95 5.50
CA LYS A 24 -0.65 16.32 4.21
C LYS A 24 -1.73 16.43 3.12
N ALA A 25 -2.62 15.46 3.02
CA ALA A 25 -3.69 15.48 2.02
C ALA A 25 -4.67 16.65 2.23
N ALA A 26 -4.95 17.01 3.49
CA ALA A 26 -5.85 18.10 3.84
C ALA A 26 -5.24 19.50 3.63
N THR A 27 -3.91 19.61 3.68
CA THR A 27 -3.18 20.90 3.61
C THR A 27 -2.45 21.13 2.29
N ASP A 28 -2.48 20.18 1.36
CA ASP A 28 -1.83 20.30 0.06
C ASP A 28 -2.51 21.39 -0.78
N PRO A 29 -1.78 22.41 -1.27
CA PRO A 29 -2.36 23.46 -2.12
C PRO A 29 -2.90 22.91 -3.45
N ALA A 30 -2.45 21.74 -3.89
CA ALA A 30 -2.97 21.05 -5.07
C ALA A 30 -3.25 19.56 -4.75
N PRO A 31 -4.40 19.25 -4.12
CA PRO A 31 -4.68 17.90 -3.62
C PRO A 31 -4.63 16.82 -4.70
N LYS A 32 -3.88 15.75 -4.45
CA LYS A 32 -3.81 14.57 -5.31
C LYS A 32 -4.99 13.65 -5.04
N ARG A 33 -5.47 12.96 -6.08
CA ARG A 33 -6.52 11.93 -5.93
C ARG A 33 -6.11 10.77 -5.00
N ARG A 34 -4.81 10.51 -4.82
CA ARG A 34 -4.30 9.39 -4.01
C ARG A 34 -3.03 9.81 -3.28
N TYR A 35 -2.99 9.54 -1.98
CA TYR A 35 -1.82 9.70 -1.11
C TYR A 35 -1.41 8.35 -0.55
N ALA A 36 -0.19 7.93 -0.85
CA ALA A 36 0.36 6.66 -0.35
C ALA A 36 0.96 6.87 1.05
N ALA A 37 0.29 6.29 2.05
CA ALA A 37 0.75 6.29 3.44
C ALA A 37 1.85 5.25 3.65
N GLY A 38 2.93 5.65 4.30
CA GLY A 38 4.05 4.77 4.61
C GLY A 38 4.90 4.35 3.40
N LYS A 39 5.95 3.56 3.68
CA LYS A 39 6.95 3.16 2.69
C LYS A 39 6.39 2.13 1.72
N MET A 40 5.66 1.15 2.24
CA MET A 40 5.15 0.03 1.43
C MET A 40 4.14 0.51 0.39
N ALA A 41 3.19 1.37 0.75
CA ALA A 41 2.22 1.89 -0.23
C ALA A 41 2.89 2.70 -1.35
N ARG A 42 3.96 3.45 -1.04
CA ARG A 42 4.75 4.17 -2.05
C ARG A 42 5.47 3.22 -2.98
N GLN A 43 6.10 2.16 -2.45
CA GLN A 43 6.76 1.14 -3.26
C GLN A 43 5.76 0.41 -4.17
N VAL A 44 4.60 0.02 -3.65
CA VAL A 44 3.53 -0.63 -4.45
C VAL A 44 3.04 0.31 -5.56
N SER A 45 2.84 1.59 -5.25
CA SER A 45 2.44 2.60 -6.24
C SER A 45 3.47 2.77 -7.36
N PHE A 46 4.76 2.71 -7.01
CA PHE A 46 5.86 2.76 -7.98
C PHE A 46 5.89 1.49 -8.82
N LEU A 47 5.90 0.31 -8.19
CA LEU A 47 5.94 -0.99 -8.88
C LEU A 47 4.79 -1.14 -9.88
N ARG A 48 3.57 -0.75 -9.50
CA ARG A 48 2.41 -0.78 -10.40
C ARG A 48 2.63 0.03 -11.69
N ARG A 49 3.44 1.08 -11.65
CA ARG A 49 3.68 1.97 -12.80
C ARG A 49 4.78 1.47 -13.73
N PHE A 50 5.69 0.62 -13.25
CA PHE A 50 6.88 0.21 -14.01
C PHE A 50 6.97 -1.30 -14.25
N VAL A 51 6.30 -2.12 -13.44
CA VAL A 51 6.32 -3.58 -13.56
C VAL A 51 5.20 -4.05 -14.50
N PRO A 52 5.48 -5.01 -15.42
CA PRO A 52 4.44 -5.62 -16.24
C PRO A 52 3.29 -6.19 -15.40
N ALA A 53 2.06 -6.03 -15.88
CA ALA A 53 0.85 -6.38 -15.13
C ALA A 53 0.86 -7.84 -14.64
N SER A 54 1.30 -8.78 -15.47
CA SER A 54 1.38 -10.21 -15.12
C SER A 54 2.36 -10.50 -13.97
N ALA A 55 3.53 -9.87 -13.99
CA ALA A 55 4.54 -10.04 -12.94
C ALA A 55 4.11 -9.38 -11.63
N PHE A 56 3.47 -8.20 -11.71
CA PHE A 56 2.93 -7.50 -10.55
C PHE A 56 1.80 -8.29 -9.88
N ASP A 57 0.84 -8.78 -10.67
CA ASP A 57 -0.29 -9.58 -10.20
C ASP A 57 0.18 -10.89 -9.55
N LYS A 58 1.14 -11.59 -10.17
CA LYS A 58 1.74 -12.81 -9.61
C LYS A 58 2.37 -12.57 -8.24
N SER A 59 3.06 -11.44 -8.06
CA SER A 59 3.67 -11.08 -6.77
C SER A 59 2.62 -10.82 -5.68
N LEU A 60 1.57 -10.06 -6.00
CA LEU A 60 0.49 -9.77 -5.05
C LEU A 60 -0.31 -11.01 -4.69
N ARG A 61 -0.59 -11.89 -5.66
CA ARG A 61 -1.25 -13.18 -5.41
C ARG A 61 -0.45 -14.02 -4.44
N LYS A 62 0.86 -14.16 -4.67
CA LYS A 62 1.76 -14.88 -3.76
C LYS A 62 1.76 -14.29 -2.34
N GLN A 63 1.82 -12.96 -2.20
CA GLN A 63 1.80 -12.29 -0.89
C GLN A 63 0.49 -12.54 -0.12
N ASN A 64 -0.63 -12.64 -0.85
CA ASN A 64 -1.96 -12.85 -0.26
C ASN A 64 -2.36 -14.34 -0.16
N GLY A 65 -1.46 -15.28 -0.49
CA GLY A 65 -1.76 -16.71 -0.46
C GLY A 65 -2.79 -17.16 -1.52
N LEU A 66 -2.89 -16.41 -2.63
CA LEU A 66 -3.74 -16.71 -3.76
C LEU A 66 -2.99 -17.57 -4.79
N PRO A 67 -3.69 -18.41 -5.57
CA PRO A 67 -3.07 -19.18 -6.66
C PRO A 67 -2.46 -18.26 -7.73
N VAL A 68 -1.33 -18.69 -8.28
CA VAL A 68 -0.43 -17.98 -9.22
C VAL A 68 -0.17 -18.78 -10.49
#